data_AF-A0A955V3Q2-F1
#
_entry.id   AF-A0A955V3Q2-F1
#
_cell.length_a   1.000
_cell.length_b   1.000
_cell.length_c   1.000
_cell.angle_alpha   90.00
_cell.angle_beta   90.00
_cell.angle_gamma   90.00
#
_symmetry.space_group_name_H-M   'P 1'
#
loop_
_entity.id
_entity.type
_entity.pdbx_description
1 polymer ?
#
loop_
_entity_poly.entity_id
_entity_poly.type
_entity_poly.pdbx_seq_one_letter_code
_entity_poly.pdbx_strand_id
1 'polypeptide(L)'
;MASKDRDEGAVRRAAKTAADFAIGGTALAADRAIETVDEAVDRAGSAFEKGRREARRLADDAKQAARSATPGSDDTDTRPYEERTRDELYALAADREIEGRSTMRKDELIAALRAER
;
A
#
# COMPACT_ATOMS: atom_id res chain seq x y z
N MET A 1 -59.98 49.45 -18.67
CA MET A 1 -58.68 49.41 -17.97
C MET A 1 -58.39 48.04 -17.32
N ALA A 2 -59.34 47.38 -16.67
CA ALA A 2 -59.12 46.10 -15.95
C ALA A 2 -58.68 44.85 -16.75
N SER A 3 -58.69 44.86 -18.09
CA SER A 3 -58.26 43.70 -18.89
C SER A 3 -56.74 43.66 -19.13
N LYS A 4 -56.09 44.84 -19.18
CA LYS A 4 -54.66 44.97 -19.42
C LYS A 4 -53.83 44.58 -18.19
N ASP A 5 -54.33 44.92 -17.00
CA ASP A 5 -53.66 44.62 -15.73
C ASP A 5 -53.68 43.11 -15.38
N ARG A 6 -54.73 42.38 -15.80
CA ARG A 6 -54.81 40.91 -15.62
C ARG A 6 -53.81 40.17 -16.51
N ASP A 7 -53.58 40.68 -17.71
CA ASP A 7 -52.66 40.09 -18.69
C ASP A 7 -51.20 40.30 -18.26
N GLU A 8 -50.85 41.50 -17.78
CA GLU A 8 -49.52 41.77 -17.20
C GLU A 8 -49.23 40.90 -15.97
N GLY A 9 -50.22 40.66 -15.10
CA GLY A 9 -50.07 39.78 -13.95
C GLY A 9 -49.83 38.31 -14.34
N ALA A 10 -50.45 37.84 -15.42
CA ALA A 10 -50.24 36.49 -15.95
C ALA A 10 -48.85 36.33 -16.54
N VAL A 11 -48.39 37.31 -17.33
CA VAL A 11 -47.05 37.33 -17.94
C VAL A 11 -45.95 37.35 -16.88
N ARG A 12 -46.09 38.19 -15.83
CA ARG A 12 -45.11 38.24 -14.72
C ARG A 12 -45.02 36.93 -13.95
N ARG A 13 -46.16 36.26 -13.72
CA ARG A 13 -46.18 34.94 -13.07
C ARG A 13 -45.50 33.89 -13.94
N ALA A 14 -45.81 33.85 -15.24
CA ALA A 14 -45.18 32.93 -16.17
C ALA A 14 -43.65 33.14 -16.26
N ALA A 15 -43.21 34.40 -16.32
CA ALA A 15 -41.79 34.76 -16.31
C ALA A 15 -41.09 34.31 -15.02
N LYS A 16 -41.72 34.49 -13.87
CA LYS A 16 -41.19 34.03 -12.57
C LYS A 16 -41.05 32.51 -12.54
N THR A 17 -42.09 31.77 -12.93
CA THR A 17 -42.06 30.29 -12.98
C THR A 17 -40.95 29.78 -13.91
N ALA A 18 -40.76 30.42 -15.07
CA ALA A 18 -39.69 30.05 -16.00
C ALA A 18 -38.29 30.31 -15.42
N ALA A 19 -38.11 31.43 -14.71
CA ALA A 19 -36.86 31.74 -14.03
C ALA A 19 -36.56 30.74 -12.89
N ASP A 20 -37.56 30.42 -12.06
CA ASP A 20 -37.42 29.46 -10.97
C ASP A 20 -37.06 28.05 -11.50
N PHE A 21 -37.64 27.63 -12.63
CA PHE A 21 -37.31 26.37 -13.28
C PHE A 21 -35.89 26.35 -13.85
N ALA A 22 -35.46 27.44 -14.49
CA ALA A 22 -34.10 27.55 -15.02
C ALA A 22 -33.05 27.51 -13.90
N ILE A 23 -33.27 28.25 -12.80
CA ILE A 23 -32.40 28.25 -11.62
C ILE A 23 -32.36 26.86 -10.97
N GLY A 24 -33.53 26.24 -10.74
CA GLY A 24 -33.61 24.89 -10.18
C GLY A 24 -32.91 23.85 -11.05
N GLY A 25 -33.04 23.96 -12.38
CA GLY A 25 -32.34 23.10 -13.33
C GLY A 25 -30.81 23.24 -13.25
N THR A 26 -30.31 24.47 -13.10
CA THR A 26 -28.86 24.71 -12.94
C THR A 26 -28.33 24.22 -11.59
N ALA A 27 -29.08 24.37 -10.50
CA ALA A 27 -28.68 23.85 -9.19
C ALA A 27 -28.60 22.31 -9.19
N LEU A 28 -29.60 21.63 -9.77
CA LEU A 28 -29.59 20.18 -9.90
C LEU A 28 -28.40 19.66 -10.73
N ALA A 29 -28.05 20.38 -11.80
CA ALA A 29 -26.88 20.04 -12.60
C ALA A 29 -25.56 20.19 -11.82
N ALA A 30 -25.46 21.21 -10.95
CA ALA A 30 -24.31 21.40 -10.07
C ALA A 30 -24.21 20.30 -9.00
N ASP A 31 -25.32 19.93 -8.35
CA ASP A 31 -25.35 18.85 -7.36
C ASP A 31 -24.92 17.52 -7.97
N ARG A 32 -25.41 17.20 -9.17
CA ARG A 32 -25.01 15.99 -9.90
C ARG A 32 -23.53 16.02 -10.29
N ALA A 33 -23.00 17.18 -10.65
CA ALA A 33 -21.58 17.32 -10.97
C ALA A 33 -20.71 17.08 -9.71
N ILE A 34 -21.13 17.58 -8.55
CA ILE A 34 -20.44 17.35 -7.28
C ILE A 34 -20.44 15.85 -6.94
N GLU A 35 -21.59 15.19 -7.03
CA GLU A 35 -21.70 13.74 -6.79
C GLU A 35 -20.74 12.94 -7.69
N THR A 36 -20.66 13.26 -8.99
CA THR A 36 -19.73 12.57 -9.89
C THR A 36 -18.26 12.80 -9.55
N VAL A 37 -17.93 13.97 -9.01
CA VAL A 37 -16.56 14.30 -8.56
C VAL A 37 -16.24 13.52 -7.28
N ASP A 38 -17.15 13.46 -6.31
CA ASP A 38 -16.97 12.71 -5.07
C ASP A 38 -16.74 11.23 -5.35
N GLU A 39 -17.56 10.62 -6.21
CA GLU A 39 -17.35 9.23 -6.63
C GLU A 39 -16.01 9.00 -7.34
N ALA A 40 -15.55 9.98 -8.12
CA ALA A 40 -14.27 9.90 -8.81
C ALA A 40 -13.10 9.98 -7.82
N VAL A 41 -13.21 10.84 -6.80
CA VAL A 41 -12.24 10.95 -5.72
C VAL A 41 -12.17 9.66 -4.91
N ASP A 42 -13.32 9.07 -4.56
CA ASP A 42 -13.38 7.79 -3.84
C ASP A 42 -12.77 6.64 -4.66
N ARG A 43 -13.10 6.57 -5.95
CA ARG A 43 -12.49 5.58 -6.86
C ARG A 43 -10.98 5.76 -6.94
N ALA A 44 -10.50 6.99 -7.10
CA ALA A 44 -9.07 7.30 -7.13
C ALA A 44 -8.39 6.87 -5.82
N GLY A 45 -8.96 7.25 -4.66
CA GLY A 45 -8.45 6.87 -3.35
C GLY A 45 -8.31 5.35 -3.19
N SER A 46 -9.36 4.59 -3.56
CA SER A 46 -9.33 3.13 -3.48
C SER A 46 -8.27 2.49 -4.40
N ALA A 47 -8.04 3.07 -5.59
CA ALA A 47 -7.02 2.61 -6.53
C ALA A 47 -5.60 2.88 -5.98
N PHE A 48 -5.37 4.07 -5.43
CA PHE A 48 -4.11 4.41 -4.78
C PHE A 48 -3.80 3.49 -3.59
N GLU A 49 -4.80 3.15 -2.77
CA GLU A 49 -4.60 2.21 -1.66
C GLU A 49 -4.28 0.78 -2.12
N LYS A 50 -4.90 0.33 -3.22
CA LYS A 50 -4.57 -0.97 -3.83
C LYS A 50 -3.12 -0.97 -4.33
N GLY A 51 -2.72 0.05 -5.07
CA GLY A 51 -1.33 0.20 -5.53
C GLY A 51 -0.32 0.26 -4.39
N ARG A 52 -0.64 0.99 -3.30
CA ARG A 52 0.22 1.05 -2.11
C ARG A 52 0.37 -0.32 -1.42
N ARG A 53 -0.71 -1.12 -1.36
CA ARG A 53 -0.65 -2.49 -0.82
C ARG A 53 0.20 -3.40 -1.68
N GLU A 54 0.05 -3.32 -2.99
CA GLU A 54 0.86 -4.08 -3.93
C GLU A 54 2.34 -3.71 -3.85
N ALA A 55 2.66 -2.41 -3.80
CA ALA A 55 4.02 -1.93 -3.61
C ALA A 55 4.65 -2.42 -2.29
N ARG A 56 3.88 -2.48 -1.20
CA ARG A 56 4.35 -3.06 0.07
C ARG A 56 4.66 -4.56 -0.06
N ARG A 57 3.77 -5.32 -0.69
CA ARG A 57 3.99 -6.76 -0.95
C ARG A 57 5.26 -6.98 -1.76
N LEU A 58 5.42 -6.26 -2.86
CA LEU A 58 6.63 -6.36 -3.69
C LEU A 58 7.90 -5.99 -2.93
N ALA A 59 7.84 -4.99 -2.04
CA ALA A 59 8.98 -4.63 -1.19
C ALA A 59 9.30 -5.72 -0.15
N ASP A 60 8.29 -6.36 0.44
CA ASP A 60 8.48 -7.45 1.38
C ASP A 60 9.01 -8.72 0.68
N ASP A 61 8.47 -9.06 -0.49
CA ASP A 61 8.94 -10.14 -1.35
C ASP A 61 10.40 -9.91 -1.77
N ALA A 62 10.75 -8.69 -2.15
CA ALA A 62 12.13 -8.33 -2.52
C ALA A 62 13.08 -8.45 -1.32
N LYS A 63 12.66 -8.05 -0.11
CA LYS A 63 13.45 -8.25 1.12
C LYS A 63 13.63 -9.74 1.44
N GLN A 64 12.58 -10.54 1.30
CA GLN A 64 12.66 -11.98 1.53
C GLN A 64 13.59 -12.64 0.53
N ALA A 65 13.48 -12.29 -0.76
CA ALA A 65 14.36 -12.76 -1.82
C ALA A 65 15.83 -12.40 -1.52
N ALA A 66 16.10 -11.16 -1.09
CA ALA A 66 17.43 -10.72 -0.70
C ALA A 66 17.98 -11.52 0.50
N ARG A 67 17.16 -11.82 1.51
CA ARG A 67 17.55 -12.70 2.63
C ARG A 67 17.90 -14.11 2.14
N SER A 68 17.02 -14.74 1.36
CA SER A 68 17.27 -16.08 0.80
C SER A 68 18.45 -16.15 -0.18
N ALA A 69 18.79 -15.03 -0.82
CA ALA A 69 19.97 -14.93 -1.68
C ALA A 69 21.27 -14.70 -0.89
N THR A 70 21.19 -14.47 0.43
CA THR A 70 22.35 -14.36 1.31
C THR A 70 22.65 -15.76 1.86
N PRO A 71 23.76 -16.41 1.44
CA PRO A 71 24.12 -17.73 1.95
C PRO A 71 24.43 -17.62 3.45
N GLY A 72 23.59 -18.21 4.31
CA GLY A 72 23.80 -18.21 5.76
C GLY A 72 22.58 -17.94 6.64
N SER A 73 21.53 -17.30 6.10
CA SER A 73 20.37 -16.85 6.90
C SER A 73 19.29 -17.91 7.18
N ASP A 74 19.64 -19.20 7.06
CA ASP A 74 18.76 -20.31 7.39
C ASP A 74 18.83 -20.62 8.90
N ASP A 75 18.22 -19.75 9.71
CA ASP A 75 18.00 -19.96 11.15
C ASP A 75 17.16 -21.22 11.47
N THR A 76 16.61 -21.89 10.45
CA THR A 76 15.73 -23.07 10.57
C THR A 76 16.35 -24.36 10.03
N ASP A 77 17.62 -24.36 9.62
CA ASP A 77 18.28 -25.64 9.36
C ASP A 77 18.40 -26.41 10.67
N THR A 78 17.76 -27.58 10.74
CA THR A 78 17.74 -28.45 11.92
C THR A 78 18.83 -29.51 11.89
N ARG A 79 19.61 -29.59 10.80
CA ARG A 79 20.73 -30.53 10.68
C ARG A 79 21.79 -30.23 11.75
N PRO A 80 22.39 -31.28 12.34
CA PRO A 80 23.51 -31.13 13.26
C PRO A 80 24.69 -30.43 12.56
N TYR A 81 25.52 -29.74 13.34
CA TYR A 81 26.62 -28.95 12.79
C TYR A 81 27.67 -29.80 12.06
N GLU A 82 27.81 -31.07 12.41
CA GLU A 82 28.68 -32.04 11.75
C GLU A 82 28.31 -32.26 10.27
N GLU A 83 27.01 -32.21 9.95
CA GLU A 83 26.48 -32.41 8.60
C GLU A 83 26.56 -31.16 7.72
N ARG A 84 26.84 -30.00 8.33
CA ARG A 84 27.00 -28.74 7.60
C ARG A 84 28.38 -28.61 6.99
N THR A 85 28.48 -27.84 5.92
CA THR A 85 29.74 -27.43 5.30
C THR A 85 30.46 -26.39 6.16
N ARG A 86 31.78 -26.25 5.96
CA ARG A 86 32.57 -25.22 6.65
C ARG A 86 32.03 -23.81 6.36
N ASP A 87 31.59 -23.55 5.14
CA ASP A 87 31.12 -22.23 4.74
C ASP A 87 29.77 -21.89 5.39
N GLU A 88 28.85 -22.86 5.52
CA GLU A 88 27.63 -22.70 6.31
C GLU A 88 27.95 -22.44 7.80
N LEU A 89 28.90 -23.17 8.39
CA LEU A 89 29.34 -22.95 9.78
C LEU A 89 30.03 -21.59 9.97
N TYR A 90 30.79 -21.15 8.98
CA TYR A 90 31.43 -19.83 8.98
C TYR A 90 30.40 -18.71 8.93
N ALA A 91 29.35 -18.85 8.09
CA ALA A 91 28.27 -17.89 8.02
C ALA A 91 27.51 -17.79 9.36
N LEU A 92 27.16 -18.92 9.98
CA LEU A 92 26.54 -18.94 11.31
C LEU A 92 27.42 -18.29 12.39
N ALA A 93 28.74 -18.52 12.32
CA ALA A 93 29.69 -17.90 13.24
C ALA A 93 29.83 -16.38 12.99
N ALA A 94 29.65 -15.92 11.75
CA ALA A 94 29.63 -14.51 11.39
C ALA A 94 28.35 -13.82 11.88
N ASP A 95 27.19 -14.45 11.73
CA ASP A 95 25.89 -13.94 12.20
C ASP A 95 25.83 -13.80 13.73
N ARG A 96 26.59 -14.64 14.44
CA ARG A 96 26.76 -14.58 15.92
C ARG A 96 27.97 -13.78 16.37
N GLU A 97 28.65 -13.10 15.45
CA GLU A 97 29.82 -12.26 15.73
C GLU A 97 30.98 -12.97 16.47
N ILE A 98 31.19 -14.27 16.25
CA ILE A 98 32.26 -15.05 16.89
C ILE A 98 33.64 -14.53 16.46
N GLU A 99 34.46 -14.15 17.43
CA GLU A 99 35.83 -13.68 17.19
C GLU A 99 36.75 -14.82 16.71
N GLY A 100 37.69 -14.52 15.83
CA GLY A 100 38.65 -15.51 15.31
C GLY A 100 38.07 -16.54 14.32
N ARG A 101 36.79 -16.47 13.97
CA ARG A 101 36.11 -17.37 13.01
C ARG A 101 36.84 -17.56 11.67
N SER A 102 37.59 -16.56 11.20
CA SER A 102 38.34 -16.61 9.93
C SER A 102 39.55 -17.53 9.95
N THR A 103 40.11 -17.80 11.13
CA THR A 103 41.23 -18.72 11.30
C THR A 103 40.78 -20.12 11.70
N MET A 104 39.54 -20.28 12.15
CA MET A 104 39.00 -21.54 12.66
C MET A 104 38.80 -22.57 11.55
N ARG A 105 39.11 -23.83 11.86
CA ARG A 105 38.73 -25.01 11.07
C ARG A 105 37.29 -25.41 11.34
N LYS A 106 36.76 -26.33 10.52
CA LYS A 106 35.37 -26.79 10.62
C LYS A 106 35.01 -27.21 12.04
N ASP A 107 35.84 -28.03 12.67
CA ASP A 107 35.59 -28.56 14.01
C ASP A 107 35.65 -27.48 15.10
N GLU A 108 36.55 -26.51 14.94
CA GLU A 108 36.65 -25.34 15.83
C GLU A 108 35.43 -24.42 15.70
N LEU A 109 34.91 -24.22 14.49
CA LEU A 109 33.65 -23.49 14.25
C LEU A 109 32.48 -24.21 14.92
N ILE A 110 32.39 -25.55 14.82
CA ILE A 110 31.35 -26.34 15.49
C ILE A 110 31.43 -26.17 17.01
N ALA A 111 32.63 -26.24 17.58
CA ALA A 111 32.85 -26.09 19.01
C ALA A 111 32.45 -24.69 19.49
N ALA A 112 32.87 -23.64 18.78
CA ALA A 112 32.53 -22.25 19.10
C ALA A 112 31.01 -22.01 19.03
N LEU A 113 30.35 -22.51 17.97
CA LEU A 113 28.89 -22.40 17.81
C LEU A 113 28.09 -23.12 18.89
N ARG A 114 28.64 -24.18 19.50
CA ARG A 114 28.04 -24.87 20.65
C ARG A 114 28.29 -24.16 21.97
N ALA A 115 29.42 -23.47 22.10
CA ALA A 115 29.74 -22.69 23.30
C ALA A 115 28.86 -21.42 23.42
N GLU A 116 28.41 -20.88 22.29
CA GLU A 116 27.55 -19.68 22.21
C GLU A 116 26.03 -19.97 22.36
N ARG A 117 25.63 -21.20 22.75
CA ARG A 117 24.22 -21.59 22.90
C ARG A 117 23.64 -21.27 24.28
#